data_AF-A0A3D3HD68-F1
#
_entry.id   AF-A0A3D3HD68-F1
#
_cell.length_a   1.000
_cell.length_b   1.000
_cell.length_c   1.000
_cell.angle_alpha   90.00
_cell.angle_beta   90.00
_cell.angle_gamma   90.00
#
_symmetry.space_group_name_H-M   'P 1'
#
loop_
_entity.id
_entity.type
_entity.pdbx_description
1 polymer ?
#
loop_
_entity_poly.entity_id
_entity_poly.type
_entity_poly.pdbx_seq_one_letter_code
_entity_poly.pdbx_strand_id
1 'polypeptide(L)'
;EMRADLFALYFMMDPKMTEIGLMTSDEPAKAQYENYIRNGFLTQIVRIQPGKDIEQAHMRCRSAIAHWVYEKGKADNVIEVVSRDGKTYIRINDYQKLRALFGEMLKEVQRIKSEGDFAAGKSIIENYGVKIDQDLHREMLERYAKLNLAPYSGFVNPIMTPVTDSNGKITDVKIEYCSDYLGQMIEYGKNYSFLPAW
;
A
#
# COMPACT_ATOMS: atom_id res chain seq x y z
N GLU A 1 2.31 1.56 11.31
CA GLU A 1 1.64 1.65 9.99
C GLU A 1 0.48 2.64 9.99
N MET A 2 -0.73 2.30 10.44
CA MET A 2 -1.94 3.14 10.35
C MET A 2 -1.73 4.65 10.63
N ARG A 3 -1.11 4.98 11.78
CA ARG A 3 -0.83 6.37 12.16
C ARG A 3 0.04 7.13 11.15
N ALA A 4 1.03 6.46 10.58
CA ALA A 4 1.94 7.05 9.60
C ALA A 4 1.24 7.25 8.25
N ASP A 5 0.44 6.27 7.81
CA ASP A 5 -0.37 6.38 6.60
C ASP A 5 -1.36 7.55 6.72
N LEU A 6 -2.09 7.65 7.83
CA LEU A 6 -3.03 8.75 8.08
C LEU A 6 -2.34 10.11 8.12
N PHE A 7 -1.14 10.19 8.68
CA PHE A 7 -0.32 11.41 8.66
C PHE A 7 -0.01 11.83 7.22
N ALA A 8 0.47 10.90 6.40
CA ALA A 8 0.77 11.16 5.00
C ALA A 8 -0.49 11.57 4.22
N LEU A 9 -1.59 10.81 4.35
CA LEU A 9 -2.86 11.09 3.69
C LEU A 9 -3.38 12.49 4.05
N TYR A 10 -3.45 12.83 5.34
CA TYR A 10 -3.96 14.13 5.79
C TYR A 10 -3.15 15.32 5.24
N PHE A 11 -1.82 15.23 5.26
CA PHE A 11 -0.94 16.32 4.82
C PHE A 11 -0.73 16.39 3.31
N MET A 12 -0.93 15.29 2.58
CA MET A 12 -0.71 15.26 1.13
C MET A 12 -1.62 16.25 0.36
N MET A 13 -2.83 16.49 0.85
CA MET A 13 -3.78 17.44 0.28
C MET A 13 -3.71 18.84 0.95
N ASP A 14 -2.66 19.11 1.74
CA ASP A 14 -2.46 20.42 2.33
C ASP A 14 -1.99 21.44 1.28
N PRO A 15 -2.57 22.66 1.21
CA PRO A 15 -2.08 23.71 0.32
C PRO A 15 -0.58 24.02 0.46
N LYS A 16 0.00 23.73 1.64
CA LYS A 16 1.43 23.87 1.88
C LYS A 16 2.27 23.01 0.94
N MET A 17 1.77 21.85 0.49
CA MET A 17 2.48 20.98 -0.47
C MET A 17 2.76 21.70 -1.79
N THR A 18 1.82 22.53 -2.25
CA THR A 18 2.00 23.38 -3.43
C THR A 18 2.84 24.61 -3.10
N GLU A 19 2.60 25.26 -1.95
CA GLU A 19 3.34 26.45 -1.53
C GLU A 19 4.86 26.21 -1.45
N ILE A 20 5.28 25.02 -1.01
CA ILE A 20 6.70 24.65 -0.90
C ILE A 20 7.25 23.93 -2.15
N GLY A 21 6.45 23.80 -3.21
CA GLY A 21 6.88 23.23 -4.49
C GLY A 21 7.00 21.70 -4.54
N LEU A 22 6.42 20.96 -3.59
CA LEU A 22 6.37 19.49 -3.64
C LEU A 22 5.29 18.97 -4.60
N MET A 23 4.24 19.75 -4.84
CA MET A 23 3.17 19.43 -5.78
C MET A 23 2.83 20.64 -6.66
N THR A 24 2.36 20.38 -7.87
CA THR A 24 1.92 21.44 -8.80
C THR A 24 0.43 21.78 -8.67
N SER A 25 -0.35 20.89 -8.06
CA SER A 25 -1.79 21.03 -7.80
C SER A 25 -2.23 20.00 -6.75
N ASP A 26 -3.52 19.92 -6.45
CA ASP A 26 -4.11 18.91 -5.56
C ASP A 26 -4.38 17.56 -6.25
N GLU A 27 -4.23 17.47 -7.57
CA GLU A 27 -4.49 16.26 -8.37
C GLU A 27 -3.67 15.03 -7.94
N PRO A 28 -2.36 15.14 -7.62
CA PRO A 28 -1.61 14.00 -7.10
C PRO A 28 -2.18 13.44 -5.79
N ALA A 29 -2.71 14.31 -4.92
CA ALA A 29 -3.32 13.91 -3.67
C ALA A 29 -4.66 13.19 -3.92
N LYS A 30 -5.50 13.68 -4.85
CA LYS A 30 -6.74 13.01 -5.25
C LYS A 30 -6.48 11.62 -5.83
N ALA A 31 -5.52 11.52 -6.75
CA ALA A 31 -5.11 10.23 -7.33
C ALA A 31 -4.61 9.25 -6.25
N GLN A 32 -3.87 9.74 -5.26
CA GLN A 32 -3.41 8.90 -4.15
C GLN A 32 -4.56 8.49 -3.22
N TYR A 33 -5.53 9.36 -2.95
CA TYR A 33 -6.72 9.00 -2.17
C TYR A 33 -7.53 7.91 -2.87
N GLU A 34 -7.77 8.05 -4.18
CA GLU A 34 -8.42 7.01 -4.99
C GLU A 34 -7.65 5.69 -4.92
N ASN A 35 -6.31 5.75 -5.08
CA ASN A 35 -5.46 4.56 -5.00
C ASN A 35 -5.56 3.89 -3.62
N TYR A 36 -5.45 4.68 -2.55
CA TYR A 36 -5.43 4.19 -1.18
C TYR A 36 -6.77 3.55 -0.80
N ILE A 37 -7.89 4.22 -1.07
CA ILE A 37 -9.23 3.70 -0.77
C ILE A 37 -9.51 2.46 -1.64
N ARG A 38 -9.25 2.52 -2.96
CA ARG A 38 -9.42 1.35 -3.84
C ARG A 38 -8.58 0.17 -3.37
N ASN A 39 -7.35 0.40 -2.90
CA ASN A 39 -6.50 -0.66 -2.40
C ASN A 39 -7.01 -1.23 -1.09
N GLY A 40 -7.32 -0.37 -0.12
CA GLY A 40 -7.82 -0.76 1.19
C GLY A 40 -9.13 -1.54 1.14
N PHE A 41 -10.02 -1.17 0.22
CA PHE A 41 -11.37 -1.71 0.10
C PHE A 41 -11.47 -2.89 -0.88
N LEU A 42 -10.78 -2.82 -2.04
CA LEU A 42 -11.01 -3.75 -3.16
C LEU A 42 -9.76 -4.51 -3.59
N THR A 43 -8.67 -3.84 -3.95
CA THR A 43 -7.63 -4.52 -4.73
C THR A 43 -6.61 -5.26 -3.88
N GLN A 44 -6.48 -4.97 -2.58
CA GLN A 44 -5.54 -5.71 -1.75
C GLN A 44 -5.99 -7.14 -1.44
N ILE A 45 -7.30 -7.40 -1.40
CA ILE A 45 -7.83 -8.70 -0.98
C ILE A 45 -7.54 -9.81 -2.00
N VAL A 46 -7.12 -9.47 -3.23
CA VAL A 46 -6.64 -10.45 -4.23
C VAL A 46 -5.39 -11.22 -3.77
N ARG A 47 -4.72 -10.74 -2.72
CA ARG A 47 -3.56 -11.38 -2.09
C ARG A 47 -3.95 -12.40 -1.01
N ILE A 48 -5.24 -12.49 -0.69
CA ILE A 48 -5.78 -13.35 0.38
C ILE A 48 -6.35 -14.62 -0.25
N GLN A 49 -6.19 -15.76 0.43
CA GLN A 49 -6.76 -17.02 -0.03
C GLN A 49 -8.28 -17.05 0.21
N PRO A 50 -9.07 -17.70 -0.66
CA PRO A 50 -10.53 -17.84 -0.46
C PRO A 50 -10.89 -18.34 0.94
N GLY A 51 -11.89 -17.70 1.57
CA GLY A 51 -12.35 -18.06 2.92
C GLY A 51 -11.43 -17.62 4.06
N LYS A 52 -10.35 -16.87 3.79
CA LYS A 52 -9.47 -16.29 4.81
C LYS A 52 -9.75 -14.80 5.04
N ASP A 53 -9.32 -14.33 6.21
CA ASP A 53 -9.34 -12.94 6.62
C ASP A 53 -7.96 -12.28 6.42
N ILE A 54 -7.89 -10.96 6.62
CA ILE A 54 -6.63 -10.22 6.53
C ILE A 54 -5.79 -10.47 7.79
N GLU A 55 -4.56 -10.93 7.62
CA GLU A 55 -3.61 -11.17 8.73
C GLU A 55 -2.48 -10.13 8.80
N GLN A 56 -1.96 -9.72 7.64
CA GLN A 56 -0.75 -8.90 7.58
C GLN A 56 -1.01 -7.46 8.04
N ALA A 57 -0.14 -6.92 8.91
CA ALA A 57 -0.37 -5.65 9.61
C ALA A 57 -0.59 -4.43 8.70
N HIS A 58 0.14 -4.32 7.58
CA HIS A 58 -0.03 -3.24 6.62
C HIS A 58 -1.33 -3.38 5.81
N MET A 59 -1.79 -4.60 5.55
CA MET A 59 -3.09 -4.82 4.90
C MET A 59 -4.23 -4.49 5.86
N ARG A 60 -4.10 -4.89 7.14
CA ARG A 60 -5.06 -4.53 8.19
C ARG A 60 -5.18 -3.02 8.36
N CYS A 61 -4.06 -2.28 8.35
CA CYS A 61 -4.13 -0.83 8.51
C CYS A 61 -4.84 -0.14 7.34
N ARG A 62 -4.52 -0.54 6.10
CA ARG A 62 -5.18 -0.01 4.89
C ARG A 62 -6.66 -0.33 4.86
N SER A 63 -7.03 -1.57 5.22
CA SER A 63 -8.43 -1.98 5.33
C SER A 63 -9.16 -1.15 6.37
N ALA A 64 -8.57 -1.02 7.56
CA ALA A 64 -9.20 -0.31 8.67
C ALA A 64 -9.42 1.18 8.36
N ILE A 65 -8.44 1.85 7.74
CA ILE A 65 -8.61 3.25 7.32
C ILE A 65 -9.73 3.35 6.29
N ALA A 66 -9.70 2.54 5.23
CA ALA A 66 -10.67 2.63 4.14
C ALA A 66 -12.12 2.35 4.60
N HIS A 67 -12.33 1.33 5.42
CA HIS A 67 -13.66 0.99 5.92
C HIS A 67 -14.16 1.99 6.97
N TRP A 68 -13.28 2.51 7.85
CA TRP A 68 -13.67 3.51 8.84
C TRP A 68 -14.13 4.82 8.19
N VAL A 69 -13.36 5.36 7.24
CA VAL A 69 -13.76 6.61 6.55
C VAL A 69 -14.98 6.41 5.65
N TYR A 70 -15.16 5.21 5.08
CA TYR A 70 -16.39 4.86 4.36
C TYR A 70 -17.61 4.87 5.28
N GLU A 71 -17.52 4.24 6.46
CA GLU A 71 -18.61 4.24 7.42
C GLU A 71 -18.94 5.65 7.92
N LYS A 72 -17.91 6.41 8.35
CA LYS A 72 -18.11 7.76 8.91
C LYS A 72 -18.56 8.78 7.86
N GLY A 73 -18.13 8.60 6.61
CA GLY A 73 -18.53 9.45 5.49
C GLY A 73 -19.90 9.12 4.88
N LYS A 74 -20.58 8.06 5.33
CA LYS A 74 -21.78 7.53 4.67
C LYS A 74 -22.96 8.51 4.63
N ALA A 75 -23.19 9.26 5.70
CA ALA A 75 -24.29 10.23 5.79
C ALA A 75 -24.16 11.37 4.76
N ASP A 76 -22.92 11.71 4.41
CA ASP A 76 -22.57 12.76 3.46
C ASP A 76 -22.20 12.23 2.07
N ASN A 77 -22.32 10.91 1.86
CA ASN A 77 -21.92 10.21 0.64
C ASN A 77 -20.47 10.51 0.20
N VAL A 78 -19.53 10.64 1.15
CA VAL A 78 -18.12 10.99 0.87
C VAL A 78 -17.45 9.96 -0.04
N ILE A 79 -17.70 8.68 0.24
CA ILE A 79 -17.27 7.53 -0.56
C ILE A 79 -18.50 6.69 -0.88
N GLU A 80 -18.64 6.32 -2.15
CA GLU A 80 -19.72 5.49 -2.66
C GLU A 80 -19.17 4.16 -3.19
N VAL A 81 -19.84 3.07 -2.84
CA VAL A 81 -19.62 1.75 -3.41
C VAL A 81 -20.66 1.55 -4.51
N VAL A 82 -20.22 1.48 -5.76
CA VAL A 82 -21.08 1.41 -6.95
C VAL A 82 -20.95 0.03 -7.57
N SER A 83 -22.06 -0.61 -7.91
CA SER A 83 -22.07 -1.82 -8.73
C SER A 83 -22.52 -1.50 -10.15
N ARG A 84 -21.72 -1.91 -11.14
CA ARG A 84 -22.06 -1.80 -12.56
C ARG A 84 -21.68 -3.10 -13.28
N ASP A 85 -22.63 -3.70 -13.98
CA ASP A 85 -22.44 -4.98 -14.71
C ASP A 85 -21.88 -6.10 -13.82
N GLY A 86 -22.35 -6.18 -12.57
CA GLY A 86 -21.88 -7.15 -11.58
C GLY A 86 -20.46 -6.91 -11.08
N LYS A 87 -19.88 -5.72 -11.31
CA LYS A 87 -18.55 -5.34 -10.81
C LYS A 87 -18.65 -4.19 -9.83
N THR A 88 -17.96 -4.33 -8.70
CA THR A 88 -17.89 -3.33 -7.65
C THR A 88 -16.80 -2.29 -7.91
N TYR A 89 -17.14 -1.02 -7.73
CA TYR A 89 -16.27 0.13 -7.88
C TYR A 89 -16.39 1.03 -6.67
N ILE A 90 -15.33 1.80 -6.39
CA ILE A 90 -15.37 2.87 -5.42
C ILE A 90 -15.33 4.21 -6.15
N ARG A 91 -16.16 5.15 -5.72
CA ARG A 91 -16.14 6.55 -6.15
C ARG A 91 -15.97 7.44 -4.91
N ILE A 92 -15.03 8.36 -4.97
CA ILE A 92 -14.88 9.41 -3.97
C ILE A 92 -15.65 10.64 -4.49
N ASN A 93 -16.66 11.09 -3.73
CA ASN A 93 -17.51 12.23 -4.13
C ASN A 93 -17.03 13.54 -3.50
N ASP A 94 -16.36 13.49 -2.34
CA ASP A 94 -15.86 14.68 -1.66
C ASP A 94 -14.47 14.45 -1.05
N TYR A 95 -13.44 14.93 -1.75
CA TYR A 95 -12.05 14.79 -1.33
C TYR A 95 -11.69 15.60 -0.08
N GLN A 96 -12.32 16.75 0.13
CA GLN A 96 -12.02 17.61 1.28
C GLN A 96 -12.65 17.03 2.56
N LYS A 97 -13.88 16.50 2.47
CA LYS A 97 -14.46 15.72 3.57
C LYS A 97 -13.67 14.45 3.85
N LEU A 98 -13.18 13.76 2.82
CA LEU A 98 -12.31 12.60 3.02
C LEU A 98 -11.01 12.98 3.75
N ARG A 99 -10.39 14.11 3.39
CA ARG A 99 -9.23 14.66 4.12
C ARG A 99 -9.58 14.94 5.59
N ALA A 100 -10.73 15.53 5.87
CA ALA A 100 -11.17 15.79 7.24
C ALA A 100 -11.34 14.49 8.04
N LEU A 101 -11.96 13.46 7.46
CA LEU A 101 -12.10 12.14 8.08
C LEU A 101 -10.74 11.48 8.36
N PHE A 102 -9.75 11.62 7.47
CA PHE A 102 -8.39 11.18 7.77
C PHE A 102 -7.79 11.91 8.97
N GLY A 103 -8.04 13.21 9.11
CA GLY A 103 -7.61 14.01 10.27
C GLY A 103 -8.28 13.56 11.58
N GLU A 104 -9.58 13.29 11.54
CA GLU A 104 -10.34 12.76 12.69
C GLU A 104 -9.80 11.40 13.14
N MET A 105 -9.61 10.48 12.19
CA MET A 105 -9.04 9.16 12.48
C MET A 105 -7.59 9.27 12.96
N LEU A 106 -6.78 10.18 12.38
CA LEU A 106 -5.40 10.43 12.82
C LEU A 106 -5.35 10.87 14.28
N LYS A 107 -6.24 11.80 14.66
CA LYS A 107 -6.36 12.26 16.05
C LYS A 107 -6.68 11.10 16.99
N GLU A 108 -7.65 10.26 16.64
CA GLU A 108 -8.03 9.13 17.48
C GLU A 108 -6.94 8.07 17.57
N VAL A 109 -6.31 7.71 16.46
CA VAL A 109 -5.19 6.76 16.43
C VAL A 109 -3.99 7.29 17.22
N GLN A 110 -3.73 8.60 17.17
CA GLN A 110 -2.69 9.24 17.96
C GLN A 110 -3.03 9.22 19.46
N ARG A 111 -4.28 9.50 19.85
CA ARG A 111 -4.76 9.39 21.23
C ARG A 111 -4.56 7.97 21.77
N ILE A 112 -5.08 6.96 21.05
CA ILE A 112 -4.95 5.54 21.39
C ILE A 112 -3.49 5.17 21.65
N LYS A 113 -2.59 5.58 20.75
CA LYS A 113 -1.15 5.29 20.88
C LYS A 113 -0.54 5.98 22.11
N SER A 114 -0.82 7.27 22.30
CA SER A 114 -0.18 8.08 23.34
C SER A 114 -0.68 7.74 24.74
N GLU A 115 -1.95 7.34 24.87
CA GLU A 115 -2.58 7.00 26.15
C GLU A 115 -2.52 5.50 26.46
N GLY A 116 -2.10 4.66 25.51
CA GLY A 116 -2.01 3.21 25.70
C GLY A 116 -3.36 2.50 25.74
N ASP A 117 -4.37 3.02 25.04
CA ASP A 117 -5.74 2.49 25.02
C ASP A 117 -5.86 1.23 24.16
N PHE A 118 -5.46 0.09 24.73
CA PHE A 118 -5.51 -1.20 24.06
C PHE A 118 -6.91 -1.59 23.57
N ALA A 119 -7.95 -1.29 24.36
CA ALA A 119 -9.32 -1.68 24.04
C ALA A 119 -9.83 -0.96 22.79
N ALA A 120 -9.61 0.35 22.69
CA ALA A 120 -9.96 1.12 21.50
C ALA A 120 -9.11 0.69 20.29
N GLY A 121 -7.80 0.48 20.48
CA GLY A 121 -6.91 -0.01 19.42
C GLY A 121 -7.35 -1.36 18.85
N LYS A 122 -7.70 -2.31 19.72
CA LYS A 122 -8.26 -3.61 19.32
C LYS A 122 -9.58 -3.42 18.56
N SER A 123 -10.50 -2.61 19.09
CA SER A 123 -11.81 -2.36 18.48
C SER A 123 -11.70 -1.83 17.05
N ILE A 124 -10.83 -0.86 16.78
CA ILE A 124 -10.61 -0.34 15.42
C ILE A 124 -10.13 -1.45 14.47
N ILE A 125 -9.18 -2.27 14.90
CA ILE A 125 -8.62 -3.30 14.03
C ILE A 125 -9.62 -4.43 13.79
N GLU A 126 -10.27 -4.94 14.83
CA GLU A 126 -11.21 -6.06 14.69
C GLU A 126 -12.46 -5.67 13.87
N ASN A 127 -12.94 -4.43 14.01
CA ASN A 127 -14.15 -3.98 13.31
C ASN A 127 -13.90 -3.59 11.85
N TYR A 128 -12.72 -3.07 11.50
CA TYR A 128 -12.48 -2.48 10.17
C TYR A 128 -11.28 -3.10 9.41
N GLY A 129 -10.38 -3.78 10.11
CA GLY A 129 -9.10 -4.22 9.56
C GLY A 129 -9.00 -5.69 9.19
N VAL A 130 -9.87 -6.56 9.74
CA VAL A 130 -9.69 -8.03 9.68
C VAL A 130 -10.61 -8.69 8.66
N LYS A 131 -11.92 -8.47 8.78
CA LYS A 131 -12.95 -9.25 8.08
C LYS A 131 -13.07 -8.86 6.62
N ILE A 132 -13.20 -9.87 5.76
CA ILE A 132 -13.42 -9.69 4.32
C ILE A 132 -14.81 -10.19 3.95
N ASP A 133 -15.57 -9.37 3.22
CA ASP A 133 -16.78 -9.81 2.52
C ASP A 133 -16.39 -10.87 1.45
N GLN A 134 -16.82 -12.10 1.64
CA GLN A 134 -16.41 -13.22 0.80
C GLN A 134 -17.02 -13.19 -0.61
N ASP A 135 -18.16 -12.52 -0.80
CA ASP A 135 -18.74 -12.34 -2.14
C ASP A 135 -17.94 -11.32 -2.93
N LEU A 136 -17.59 -10.19 -2.29
CA LEU A 136 -16.70 -9.20 -2.87
C LEU A 136 -15.30 -9.78 -3.15
N HIS A 137 -14.80 -10.63 -2.25
CA HIS A 137 -13.51 -11.29 -2.41
C HIS A 137 -13.48 -12.19 -3.65
N ARG A 138 -14.52 -13.02 -3.82
CA ARG A 138 -14.68 -13.86 -5.01
C ARG A 138 -14.71 -13.03 -6.28
N GLU A 139 -15.49 -11.94 -6.29
CA GLU A 139 -15.55 -11.01 -7.42
C GLU A 139 -14.16 -10.45 -7.78
N MET A 140 -13.41 -9.99 -6.76
CA MET A 140 -12.09 -9.40 -6.96
C MET A 140 -11.06 -10.41 -7.49
N LEU A 141 -11.08 -11.65 -6.99
CA LEU A 141 -10.21 -12.72 -7.49
C LEU A 141 -10.52 -13.06 -8.96
N GLU A 142 -11.79 -13.20 -9.32
CA GLU A 142 -12.21 -13.49 -10.71
C GLU A 142 -11.82 -12.37 -11.68
N ARG A 143 -11.96 -11.10 -11.25
CA ARG A 143 -11.53 -9.94 -12.05
C ARG A 143 -10.03 -9.89 -12.22
N TYR A 144 -9.28 -10.14 -11.15
CA TYR A 144 -7.82 -10.06 -11.16
C TYR A 144 -7.17 -11.20 -11.97
N ALA A 145 -7.73 -12.42 -11.90
CA ALA A 145 -7.23 -13.57 -12.65
C ALA A 145 -7.18 -13.33 -14.18
N LYS A 146 -8.13 -12.54 -14.72
CA LYS A 146 -8.18 -12.18 -16.15
C LYS A 146 -7.01 -11.30 -16.61
N LEU A 147 -6.29 -10.67 -15.68
CA LEU A 147 -5.14 -9.82 -16.01
C LEU A 147 -3.85 -10.64 -16.19
N ASN A 148 -3.81 -11.90 -15.72
CA ASN A 148 -2.62 -12.74 -15.71
C ASN A 148 -1.39 -12.04 -15.08
N LEU A 149 -1.62 -11.35 -13.95
CA LEU A 149 -0.59 -10.64 -13.20
C LEU A 149 -0.28 -11.37 -11.89
N ALA A 150 1.01 -11.41 -11.53
CA ALA A 150 1.41 -11.86 -10.22
C ALA A 150 1.09 -10.78 -9.16
N PRO A 151 0.50 -11.16 -8.00
CA PRO A 151 0.16 -10.20 -6.94
C PRO A 151 1.36 -9.76 -6.08
N TYR A 152 2.53 -10.37 -6.28
CA TYR A 152 3.78 -10.04 -5.62
C TYR A 152 4.85 -9.72 -6.67
N SER A 153 5.68 -8.72 -6.40
CA SER A 153 6.80 -8.31 -7.24
C SER A 153 8.11 -8.56 -6.52
N GLY A 154 9.16 -8.83 -7.29
CA GLY A 154 10.54 -8.86 -6.83
C GLY A 154 11.43 -8.14 -7.85
N PHE A 155 12.66 -7.82 -7.44
CA PHE A 155 13.65 -7.16 -8.29
C PHE A 155 14.92 -8.00 -8.31
N VAL A 156 15.60 -8.01 -9.45
CA VAL A 156 16.98 -8.46 -9.57
C VAL A 156 17.91 -7.25 -9.44
N ASN A 157 19.08 -7.45 -8.87
CA ASN A 157 20.08 -6.40 -8.71
C ASN A 157 20.82 -6.13 -10.03
N PRO A 158 21.39 -4.94 -10.23
CA PRO A 158 22.38 -4.72 -11.27
C PRO A 158 23.69 -5.44 -10.95
N ILE A 159 24.52 -5.63 -11.98
CA ILE A 159 25.91 -6.08 -11.85
C ILE A 159 26.80 -4.83 -11.86
N MET A 160 27.65 -4.69 -10.85
CA MET A 160 28.59 -3.57 -10.73
C MET A 160 30.01 -4.11 -10.87
N THR A 161 30.72 -3.67 -11.91
CA THR A 161 32.09 -4.14 -12.23
C THR A 161 33.08 -2.99 -12.14
N PRO A 162 34.10 -3.04 -11.25
CA PRO A 162 35.11 -2.00 -11.20
C PRO A 162 35.97 -2.01 -12.46
N VAL A 163 36.20 -0.83 -13.03
CA VAL A 163 37.15 -0.60 -14.12
C VAL A 163 38.43 -0.06 -13.50
N THR A 164 39.57 -0.66 -13.82
CA THR A 164 40.87 -0.30 -13.25
C THR A 164 41.85 0.17 -14.31
N ASP A 165 42.72 1.12 -13.94
CA ASP A 165 43.88 1.47 -14.76
C ASP A 165 44.99 0.39 -14.69
N SER A 166 46.08 0.60 -15.42
CA SER A 166 47.21 -0.33 -15.46
C SER A 166 47.90 -0.54 -14.11
N ASN A 167 47.68 0.35 -13.14
CA ASN A 167 48.24 0.27 -11.80
C ASN A 167 47.24 -0.37 -10.81
N GLY A 168 46.10 -0.88 -11.29
CA GLY A 168 45.05 -1.47 -10.47
C GLY A 168 44.21 -0.46 -9.70
N LYS A 169 44.36 0.85 -9.98
CA LYS A 169 43.52 1.88 -9.36
C LYS A 169 42.17 1.92 -10.06
N ILE A 170 41.08 1.89 -9.29
CA ILE A 170 39.73 2.03 -9.84
C ILE A 170 39.57 3.42 -10.47
N THR A 171 39.16 3.45 -11.73
CA THR A 171 38.88 4.68 -12.49
C THR A 171 37.40 4.88 -12.78
N ASP A 172 36.62 3.80 -12.77
CA ASP A 172 35.18 3.82 -13.02
C ASP A 172 34.50 2.56 -12.43
N VAL A 173 33.17 2.55 -12.39
CA VAL A 173 32.37 1.36 -12.08
C VAL A 173 31.29 1.20 -13.15
N LYS A 174 31.41 0.15 -13.95
CA LYS A 174 30.42 -0.19 -14.98
C LYS A 174 29.20 -0.83 -14.31
N ILE A 175 28.01 -0.33 -14.68
CA ILE A 175 26.72 -0.86 -14.23
C ILE A 175 26.04 -1.58 -15.40
N GLU A 176 25.64 -2.84 -15.19
CA GLU A 176 24.86 -3.62 -16.15
C GLU A 176 23.54 -4.08 -15.51
N TYR A 177 22.44 -3.95 -16.25
CA TYR A 177 21.12 -4.36 -15.77
C TYR A 177 20.85 -5.82 -16.17
N CYS A 178 20.62 -6.66 -15.17
CA CYS A 178 20.23 -8.06 -15.37
C CYS A 178 18.70 -8.17 -15.39
N SER A 179 18.17 -9.10 -16.18
CA SER A 179 16.76 -9.53 -16.13
C SER A 179 16.60 -11.02 -15.82
N ASP A 180 17.71 -11.76 -15.72
CA ASP A 180 17.74 -13.18 -15.42
C ASP A 180 17.84 -13.44 -13.91
N TYR A 181 16.68 -13.71 -13.31
CA TYR A 181 16.58 -14.07 -11.91
C TYR A 181 17.37 -15.34 -11.57
N LEU A 182 17.29 -16.38 -12.40
CA LEU A 182 17.92 -17.66 -12.10
C LEU A 182 19.45 -17.54 -12.19
N GLY A 183 19.94 -16.90 -13.25
CA GLY A 183 21.37 -16.62 -13.41
C GLY A 183 21.95 -15.83 -12.23
N GLN A 184 21.26 -14.77 -11.78
CA GLN A 184 21.69 -13.99 -10.62
C GLN A 184 21.71 -14.82 -9.33
N MET A 185 20.69 -15.63 -9.07
CA MET A 185 20.65 -16.45 -7.85
C MET A 185 21.73 -17.52 -7.84
N ILE A 186 22.04 -18.11 -9.00
CA ILE A 186 23.15 -19.07 -9.14
C ILE A 186 24.50 -18.39 -8.91
N GLU A 187 24.72 -17.21 -9.49
CA GLU A 187 25.93 -16.41 -9.30
C GLU A 187 26.15 -16.07 -7.83
N TYR A 188 25.10 -15.62 -7.13
CA TYR A 188 25.15 -15.32 -5.70
C TYR A 188 25.46 -16.56 -4.87
N GLY A 189 24.81 -17.69 -5.18
CA GLY A 189 25.08 -18.96 -4.52
C GLY A 189 26.54 -19.44 -4.71
N LYS A 190 27.15 -19.20 -5.87
CA LYS A 190 28.53 -19.62 -6.16
C LYS A 190 29.58 -18.71 -5.54
N ASN A 191 29.41 -17.40 -5.69
CA ASN A 191 30.48 -16.43 -5.42
C ASN A 191 30.31 -15.67 -4.10
N TYR A 192 29.12 -15.71 -3.50
CA TYR A 192 28.77 -14.92 -2.31
C TYR A 192 28.14 -15.73 -1.17
N SER A 193 28.14 -17.07 -1.27
CA SER A 193 27.65 -17.99 -0.23
C SER A 193 28.77 -18.42 0.73
N PHE A 194 29.24 -17.51 1.58
CA PHE A 194 30.37 -17.75 2.48
C PHE A 194 30.04 -18.48 3.79
N LEU A 195 28.75 -18.71 4.07
CA LEU A 195 28.33 -19.43 5.28
C LEU A 195 28.37 -20.94 5.04
N PRO A 196 28.86 -21.74 6.01
CA PRO A 196 28.90 -23.19 5.86
C PRO A 196 27.47 -23.77 5.81
N ALA A 197 27.30 -24.81 5.00
CA ALA A 197 26.17 -25.71 5.17
C ALA A 197 26.43 -26.58 6.42
N TRP A 198 25.39 -26.74 7.23
CA TRP A 198 25.40 -27.58 8.42
C TRP A 198 25.55 -29.06 8.06
#